data_AF-X1HJZ2-F1
#
_entry.id   AF-X1HJZ2-F1
#
_cell.length_a   1.000
_cell.length_b   1.000
_cell.length_c   1.000
_cell.angle_alpha   90.00
_cell.angle_beta   90.00
_cell.angle_gamma   90.00
#
_symmetry.space_group_name_H-M   'P 1'
#
loop_
_entity.id
_entity.type
_entity.pdbx_description
1 polymer ?
#
loop_
_entity_poly.entity_id
_entity_poly.type
_entity_poly.pdbx_seq_one_letter_code
_entity_poly.pdbx_strand_id
1 'polypeptide(L)'
;MGENDPYEDILFLENEINLWFKQILEREDWAKFVKSYAREKKKFIEELYKRLSGIKINRNQIILALKNSNLDEKDPSVWSDDDLLDFSMKLREISKPILILANKIDKEIGIDNYIKLKNKTESVVLPCSALAEYFLRDYHREKKIEYLPGTDEFNIVNEQNLSHKELEMLKNIREKILKPLKETGIQNALNFVRLQ
;
A
#
# COMPACT_ATOMS: atom_id res chain seq x y z
N MET A 1 26.15 -4.05 -3.57
CA MET A 1 24.76 -4.28 -3.12
C MET A 1 24.29 -2.97 -2.54
N GLY A 2 23.14 -2.44 -2.98
CA GLY A 2 22.67 -1.14 -2.51
C GLY A 2 22.37 -1.20 -1.01
N GLU A 3 23.07 -0.39 -0.24
CA GLU A 3 22.89 -0.20 1.21
C GLU A 3 21.67 0.67 1.52
N ASN A 4 20.57 0.55 0.77
CA ASN A 4 19.34 1.28 1.10
C ASN A 4 18.55 0.48 2.13
N ASP A 5 18.28 1.13 3.27
CA ASP A 5 17.34 0.64 4.27
C ASP A 5 15.92 0.75 3.69
N PRO A 6 15.18 -0.35 3.51
CA PRO A 6 13.81 -0.31 2.99
C PRO A 6 12.87 0.60 3.78
N TYR A 7 13.17 0.86 5.06
CA TYR A 7 12.40 1.78 5.88
C TYR A 7 12.50 3.23 5.38
N GLU A 8 13.69 3.68 4.98
CA GLU A 8 13.89 5.03 4.44
C GLU A 8 13.17 5.20 3.10
N ASP A 9 13.18 4.17 2.26
CA ASP A 9 12.45 4.17 0.98
C ASP A 9 10.93 4.33 1.19
N ILE A 10 10.38 3.73 2.26
CA ILE A 10 8.96 3.84 2.62
C ILE A 10 8.64 5.27 3.07
N LEU A 11 9.42 5.83 4.00
CA LEU A 11 9.22 7.19 4.49
C LEU A 11 9.31 8.22 3.36
N PHE A 12 10.29 8.06 2.48
CA PHE A 12 10.45 8.90 1.31
C PHE A 12 9.21 8.85 0.41
N LEU A 13 8.73 7.65 0.06
CA LEU A 13 7.56 7.49 -0.81
C LEU A 13 6.29 8.05 -0.18
N GLU A 14 6.05 7.80 1.11
CA GLU A 14 4.90 8.34 1.83
C GLU A 14 4.91 9.87 1.83
N ASN A 15 6.06 10.49 2.07
CA ASN A 15 6.22 11.94 2.03
C ASN A 15 5.97 12.51 0.63
N GLU A 16 6.50 11.89 -0.42
CA GLU A 16 6.24 12.33 -1.80
C GLU A 16 4.75 12.28 -2.17
N ILE A 17 4.04 11.21 -1.75
CA ILE A 17 2.60 11.10 -1.98
C ILE A 17 1.85 12.18 -1.18
N ASN A 18 2.25 12.47 0.05
CA ASN A 18 1.66 13.53 0.87
C ASN A 18 1.83 14.91 0.22
N LEU A 19 3.02 15.21 -0.29
CA LEU A 19 3.31 16.46 -1.00
C LEU A 19 2.52 16.56 -2.31
N TRP A 20 2.37 15.45 -3.04
CA TRP A 20 1.51 15.42 -4.23
C TRP A 20 0.04 15.69 -3.89
N PHE A 21 -0.48 15.13 -2.79
CA PHE A 21 -1.83 15.43 -2.30
C PHE A 21 -1.98 16.92 -1.96
N LYS A 22 -0.98 17.50 -1.28
CA LYS A 22 -0.92 18.93 -0.99
C LYS A 22 -0.99 19.76 -2.27
N GLN A 23 -0.22 19.41 -3.30
CA GLN A 23 -0.26 20.09 -4.60
C GLN A 23 -1.64 20.03 -5.28
N ILE A 24 -2.37 18.91 -5.17
CA ILE A 24 -3.74 18.80 -5.70
C ILE A 24 -4.71 19.74 -4.99
N LEU A 25 -4.52 19.95 -3.68
CA LEU A 25 -5.31 20.89 -2.91
C LEU A 25 -4.89 22.34 -3.21
N GLU A 26 -3.58 22.58 -3.22
CA GLU A 26 -2.91 23.86 -3.43
C GLU A 26 -2.96 24.44 -4.84
N ARG A 27 -3.56 23.75 -5.83
CA ARG A 27 -3.60 24.26 -7.23
C ARG A 27 -3.78 25.78 -7.24
N GLU A 28 -3.16 26.44 -8.21
CA GLU A 28 -2.84 27.88 -8.30
C GLU A 28 -3.87 28.89 -7.76
N ASP A 29 -5.13 28.50 -7.60
CA ASP A 29 -6.23 29.28 -7.09
C ASP A 29 -6.58 29.03 -5.61
N TRP A 30 -5.78 28.35 -4.77
CA TRP A 30 -6.14 28.06 -3.36
C TRP A 30 -6.60 29.31 -2.58
N ALA A 31 -5.87 30.42 -2.66
CA ALA A 31 -6.26 31.67 -2.01
C ALA A 31 -7.61 32.21 -2.51
N LYS A 32 -7.90 32.07 -3.81
CA LYS A 32 -9.18 32.50 -4.41
C LYS A 32 -10.33 31.55 -4.01
N PHE A 33 -10.06 30.25 -3.99
CA PHE A 33 -10.97 29.20 -3.57
C PHE A 33 -11.43 29.44 -2.13
N VAL A 34 -10.48 29.59 -1.22
CA VAL A 34 -10.74 29.80 0.20
C VAL A 34 -11.49 31.10 0.44
N LYS A 35 -11.09 32.21 -0.21
CA LYS A 35 -11.83 33.49 -0.14
C LYS A 35 -13.29 33.37 -0.56
N SER A 36 -13.60 32.46 -1.48
CA SER A 36 -14.94 32.28 -2.05
C SER A 36 -15.83 31.36 -1.20
N TYR A 37 -15.24 30.41 -0.46
CA TYR A 37 -15.97 29.29 0.13
C TYR A 37 -15.75 29.08 1.64
N ALA A 38 -14.73 29.69 2.26
CA ALA A 38 -14.39 29.47 3.67
C ALA A 38 -15.47 29.91 4.67
N ARG A 39 -16.31 30.89 4.30
CA ARG A 39 -17.35 31.46 5.19
C ARG A 39 -18.43 30.46 5.60
N GLU A 40 -18.66 29.43 4.79
CA GLU A 40 -19.70 28.43 5.06
C GLU A 40 -19.08 27.03 4.96
N LYS A 41 -18.92 26.36 6.12
CA LYS A 41 -18.30 25.02 6.24
C LYS A 41 -18.89 24.01 5.26
N LYS A 42 -20.23 24.00 5.11
CA LYS A 42 -20.92 23.10 4.18
C LYS A 42 -20.50 23.38 2.74
N LYS A 43 -20.50 24.64 2.32
CA LYS A 43 -20.10 25.05 0.97
C LYS A 43 -18.63 24.74 0.69
N PHE A 44 -17.74 24.98 1.67
CA PHE A 44 -16.33 24.61 1.57
C PHE A 44 -16.14 23.11 1.31
N ILE A 45 -16.82 22.25 2.07
CA ILE A 45 -16.76 20.79 1.89
C ILE A 45 -17.28 20.38 0.50
N GLU A 46 -18.38 20.98 0.03
CA GLU A 46 -18.95 20.72 -1.30
C GLU A 46 -17.98 21.07 -2.43
N GLU A 47 -17.32 22.23 -2.34
CA GLU A 47 -16.39 22.69 -3.36
C GLU A 47 -15.06 21.91 -3.30
N LEU A 48 -14.60 21.51 -2.12
CA LEU A 48 -13.48 20.59 -1.98
C LEU A 48 -13.79 19.22 -2.60
N TYR A 49 -14.99 18.70 -2.36
CA TYR A 49 -15.43 17.43 -2.97
C TYR A 49 -15.40 17.51 -4.50
N LYS A 50 -15.87 18.61 -5.10
CA LYS A 50 -15.78 18.82 -6.55
C LYS A 50 -14.33 18.89 -7.03
N ARG A 51 -13.48 19.64 -6.32
CA ARG A 51 -12.04 19.79 -6.62
C ARG A 51 -11.30 18.45 -6.59
N LEU A 52 -11.67 17.58 -5.65
CA LEU A 52 -11.03 16.28 -5.40
C LEU A 52 -11.72 15.10 -6.11
N SER A 53 -12.74 15.36 -6.92
CA SER A 53 -13.51 14.33 -7.63
C SER A 53 -12.63 13.46 -8.54
N GLY A 54 -11.57 14.03 -9.12
CA GLY A 54 -10.62 13.31 -9.98
C GLY A 54 -9.84 12.19 -9.30
N ILE A 55 -9.75 12.19 -7.97
CA ILE A 55 -9.04 11.17 -7.17
C ILE A 55 -9.97 10.34 -6.29
N LYS A 56 -11.29 10.36 -6.61
CA LYS A 56 -12.34 9.56 -5.96
C LYS A 56 -12.39 9.76 -4.43
N ILE A 57 -12.28 11.01 -3.99
CA ILE A 57 -12.49 11.37 -2.58
C ILE A 57 -13.96 11.71 -2.37
N ASN A 58 -14.53 11.24 -1.26
CA ASN A 58 -15.91 11.55 -0.87
C ASN A 58 -15.98 12.56 0.28
N ARG A 59 -17.17 13.12 0.52
CA ARG A 59 -17.41 14.14 1.55
C ARG A 59 -17.10 13.65 2.97
N ASN A 60 -17.43 12.40 3.28
CA ASN A 60 -17.18 11.84 4.61
C ASN A 60 -15.69 11.77 4.90
N GLN A 61 -14.87 11.44 3.89
CA GLN A 61 -13.41 11.43 4.01
C GLN A 61 -12.85 12.84 4.25
N ILE A 62 -13.37 13.86 3.57
CA ILE A 62 -13.00 15.26 3.80
C ILE A 62 -13.34 15.70 5.23
N ILE A 63 -14.55 15.40 5.68
CA ILE A 63 -15.00 15.73 7.04
C ILE A 63 -14.13 15.03 8.09
N LEU A 64 -13.81 13.76 7.89
CA LEU A 64 -12.97 13.00 8.81
C LEU A 64 -11.53 13.53 8.81
N ALA A 65 -10.98 13.89 7.64
CA ALA A 65 -9.66 14.49 7.54
C ALA A 65 -9.58 15.82 8.29
N LEU A 66 -10.58 16.71 8.12
CA LEU A 66 -10.68 17.97 8.84
C LEU A 66 -10.67 17.77 10.37
N LYS A 67 -11.39 16.76 10.86
CA LYS A 67 -11.41 16.43 12.29
C LYS A 67 -10.07 15.88 12.76
N ASN A 68 -9.48 14.95 12.00
CA ASN A 68 -8.23 14.29 12.37
C ASN A 68 -7.02 15.24 12.33
N SER A 69 -7.08 16.31 11.53
CA SER A 69 -6.08 17.39 11.49
C SER A 69 -6.40 18.55 12.45
N ASN A 70 -7.49 18.48 13.22
CA ASN A 70 -7.98 19.56 14.09
C ASN A 70 -8.22 20.90 13.37
N LEU A 71 -8.64 20.86 12.09
CA LEU A 71 -8.90 22.04 11.27
C LEU A 71 -10.39 22.27 11.00
N ASP A 72 -11.27 21.46 11.56
CA ASP A 72 -12.70 21.53 11.28
C ASP A 72 -13.39 22.77 11.87
N GLU A 73 -12.85 23.33 12.95
CA GLU A 73 -13.26 24.60 13.58
C GLU A 73 -12.43 25.80 13.08
N LYS A 74 -11.32 25.56 12.36
CA LYS A 74 -10.40 26.60 11.90
C LYS A 74 -10.82 27.16 10.55
N ASP A 75 -10.88 28.48 10.42
CA ASP A 75 -11.16 29.13 9.13
C ASP A 75 -10.10 28.74 8.08
N PRO A 76 -10.48 28.13 6.94
CA PRO A 76 -9.54 27.76 5.88
C PRO A 76 -8.67 28.90 5.35
N SER A 77 -9.10 30.16 5.50
CA SER A 77 -8.36 31.37 5.08
C SER A 77 -7.13 31.69 5.90
N VAL A 78 -7.01 31.10 7.09
CA VAL A 78 -5.85 31.26 7.98
C VAL A 78 -5.00 30.00 8.09
N TRP A 79 -5.24 28.99 7.24
CA TRP A 79 -4.41 27.80 7.20
C TRP A 79 -2.99 28.18 6.75
N SER A 80 -1.99 27.75 7.52
CA SER A 80 -0.59 27.79 7.13
C SER A 80 -0.28 26.69 6.11
N ASP A 81 0.94 26.74 5.58
CA ASP A 81 1.47 25.65 4.72
C ASP A 81 1.46 24.30 5.46
N ASP A 82 1.82 24.32 6.75
CA ASP A 82 1.83 23.15 7.63
C ASP A 82 0.41 22.61 7.90
N ASP A 83 -0.57 23.49 8.13
CA ASP A 83 -1.98 23.06 8.28
C ASP A 83 -2.47 22.35 7.01
N LEU A 84 -2.13 22.91 5.84
CA LEU A 84 -2.52 22.34 4.57
C LEU A 84 -1.80 21.02 4.30
N LEU A 85 -0.53 20.90 4.68
CA LEU A 85 0.21 19.64 4.63
C LEU A 85 -0.42 18.59 5.54
N ASP A 86 -0.71 18.91 6.80
CA ASP A 86 -1.32 17.96 7.74
C ASP A 86 -2.71 17.51 7.26
N PHE A 87 -3.55 18.44 6.81
CA PHE A 87 -4.83 18.09 6.18
C PHE A 87 -4.65 17.14 4.99
N SER A 88 -3.66 17.41 4.12
CA SER A 88 -3.35 16.58 2.95
C SER A 88 -2.92 15.17 3.35
N MET A 89 -2.07 15.06 4.37
CA MET A 89 -1.62 13.79 4.94
C MET A 89 -2.80 12.99 5.49
N LYS A 90 -3.64 13.58 6.35
CA LYS A 90 -4.83 12.92 6.91
C LYS A 90 -5.83 12.51 5.85
N LEU A 91 -6.05 13.37 4.85
CA LEU A 91 -6.93 13.06 3.75
C LEU A 91 -6.41 11.89 2.90
N ARG A 92 -5.10 11.81 2.66
CA ARG A 92 -4.46 10.68 1.98
C ARG A 92 -4.60 9.41 2.80
N GLU A 93 -4.25 9.42 4.08
CA GLU A 93 -4.36 8.26 4.99
C GLU A 93 -5.77 7.66 4.97
N ILE A 94 -6.79 8.52 5.04
CA ILE A 94 -8.20 8.10 5.05
C ILE A 94 -8.67 7.62 3.66
N SER A 95 -8.27 8.31 2.59
CA SER A 95 -8.85 8.08 1.27
C SER A 95 -8.08 7.08 0.41
N LYS A 96 -6.80 6.85 0.74
CA LYS A 96 -5.83 6.00 0.05
C LYS A 96 -4.87 5.39 1.10
N PRO A 97 -5.36 4.47 1.96
CA PRO A 97 -4.49 3.74 2.87
C PRO A 97 -3.42 2.98 2.08
N ILE A 98 -2.20 2.92 2.64
CA ILE A 98 -1.05 2.26 2.03
C ILE A 98 -0.79 0.96 2.78
N LEU A 99 -0.72 -0.16 2.03
CA LEU A 99 -0.28 -1.45 2.55
C LEU A 99 1.14 -1.72 2.08
N ILE A 100 2.03 -2.07 3.00
CA ILE A 100 3.43 -2.33 2.69
C ILE A 100 3.62 -3.83 2.49
N LEU A 101 4.14 -4.22 1.32
CA LEU A 101 4.48 -5.60 1.00
C LEU A 101 5.99 -5.79 1.04
N ALA A 102 6.47 -6.47 2.09
CA ALA A 102 7.87 -6.84 2.25
C ALA A 102 8.21 -8.02 1.32
N ASN A 103 8.52 -7.68 0.06
CA ASN A 103 8.83 -8.65 -0.98
C ASN A 103 10.23 -9.28 -0.80
N LYS A 104 10.47 -10.41 -1.50
CA LYS A 104 11.76 -11.14 -1.58
C LYS A 104 12.15 -11.88 -0.30
N ILE A 105 11.16 -12.33 0.48
CA ILE A 105 11.37 -13.23 1.62
C ILE A 105 12.02 -14.58 1.24
N ASP A 106 12.06 -14.93 -0.04
CA ASP A 106 12.79 -16.09 -0.58
C ASP A 106 14.31 -15.96 -0.50
N LYS A 107 14.83 -14.75 -0.23
CA LYS A 107 16.25 -14.50 0.00
C LYS A 107 16.62 -14.76 1.46
N GLU A 108 17.86 -15.18 1.69
CA GLU A 108 18.37 -15.50 3.03
C GLU A 108 18.20 -14.35 4.03
N ILE A 109 18.46 -13.11 3.61
CA ILE A 109 18.28 -11.90 4.44
C ILE A 109 16.83 -11.37 4.46
N GLY A 110 15.92 -11.96 3.69
CA GLY A 110 14.59 -11.41 3.44
C GLY A 110 13.72 -11.38 4.69
N ILE A 111 13.73 -12.46 5.48
CA ILE A 111 12.95 -12.57 6.71
C ILE A 111 13.48 -11.59 7.77
N ASP A 112 14.79 -11.50 7.95
CA ASP A 112 15.40 -10.57 8.91
C ASP A 112 15.07 -9.11 8.58
N ASN A 113 15.13 -8.75 7.29
CA ASN A 113 14.75 -7.41 6.84
C ASN A 113 13.26 -7.14 7.07
N TYR A 114 12.38 -8.12 6.83
CA TYR A 114 10.96 -8.00 7.15
C TYR A 114 10.72 -7.76 8.64
N ILE A 115 11.38 -8.52 9.52
CA ILE A 115 11.25 -8.37 10.98
C ILE A 115 11.74 -6.99 11.42
N LYS A 116 12.91 -6.55 10.92
CA LYS A 116 13.45 -5.21 11.21
C LYS A 116 12.49 -4.12 10.75
N LEU A 117 11.97 -4.22 9.53
CA LEU A 117 11.03 -3.26 8.98
C LEU A 117 9.75 -3.19 9.81
N LYS A 118 9.15 -4.34 10.13
CA LYS A 118 7.94 -4.44 10.95
C LYS A 118 8.12 -3.82 12.34
N ASN A 119 9.30 -3.92 12.94
CA ASN A 119 9.58 -3.32 14.25
C ASN A 119 9.85 -1.81 14.19
N LYS A 120 10.14 -1.25 13.02
CA LYS A 120 10.43 0.18 12.82
C LYS A 120 9.19 1.01 12.45
N THR A 121 8.11 0.37 12.00
CA THR A 121 6.91 1.06 11.51
C THR A 121 5.65 0.61 12.24
N GLU A 122 4.72 1.53 12.45
CA GLU A 122 3.36 1.22 12.93
C GLU A 122 2.44 0.81 11.77
N SER A 123 2.86 1.00 10.53
CA SER A 123 2.11 0.62 9.33
C SER A 123 1.99 -0.90 9.21
N VAL A 124 0.94 -1.36 8.54
CA VAL A 124 0.75 -2.78 8.28
C VAL A 124 1.75 -3.23 7.21
N VAL A 125 2.62 -4.16 7.60
CA VAL A 125 3.61 -4.80 6.72
C VAL A 125 3.29 -6.28 6.58
N LEU A 126 3.10 -6.76 5.34
CA LEU A 126 2.91 -8.17 5.04
C LEU A 126 4.11 -8.75 4.29
N PRO A 127 4.64 -9.91 4.70
CA PRO A 127 5.72 -10.58 3.98
C PRO A 127 5.18 -11.21 2.70
N CYS A 128 5.92 -11.14 1.59
CA CYS A 128 5.53 -11.84 0.37
C CYS A 128 6.72 -12.26 -0.52
N SER A 129 6.50 -13.28 -1.34
CA SER A 129 7.41 -13.64 -2.44
C SER A 129 6.63 -13.61 -3.75
N ALA A 130 6.71 -12.48 -4.44
CA ALA A 130 6.10 -12.32 -5.77
C ALA A 130 6.71 -13.31 -6.78
N LEU A 131 7.98 -13.67 -6.62
CA LEU A 131 8.66 -14.64 -7.46
C LEU A 131 8.06 -16.04 -7.28
N ALA A 132 7.89 -16.50 -6.04
CA ALA A 132 7.27 -17.79 -5.76
C ALA A 132 5.84 -17.86 -6.34
N GLU A 133 5.03 -16.83 -6.11
CA GLU A 133 3.66 -16.76 -6.64
C GLU A 133 3.64 -16.79 -8.18
N TYR A 134 4.54 -16.06 -8.83
CA TYR A 134 4.66 -16.07 -10.29
C TYR A 134 4.87 -17.49 -10.83
N PHE A 135 5.87 -18.21 -10.31
CA PHE A 135 6.21 -19.55 -10.80
C PHE A 135 5.13 -20.58 -10.50
N LEU A 136 4.51 -20.54 -9.31
CA LEU A 136 3.41 -21.45 -8.98
C LEU A 136 2.21 -21.24 -9.92
N ARG A 137 1.85 -19.98 -10.22
CA ARG A 137 0.76 -19.68 -11.16
C ARG A 137 1.12 -20.06 -12.60
N ASP A 138 2.36 -19.84 -12.99
CA ASP A 138 2.85 -20.17 -14.34
C ASP A 138 2.84 -21.69 -14.58
N TYR A 139 3.42 -22.47 -13.68
CA TYR A 139 3.41 -23.94 -13.80
C TYR A 139 2.02 -24.55 -13.65
N HIS A 140 1.13 -23.90 -12.90
CA HIS A 140 -0.27 -24.30 -12.86
C HIS A 140 -0.94 -24.11 -14.23
N ARG A 141 -0.71 -22.95 -14.87
CA ARG A 141 -1.21 -22.65 -16.22
C ARG A 141 -0.66 -23.62 -17.27
N GLU A 142 0.60 -24.02 -17.13
CA GLU A 142 1.25 -25.04 -17.98
C GLU A 142 0.81 -26.48 -17.66
N LYS A 143 -0.07 -26.68 -16.68
CA LYS A 143 -0.55 -27.99 -16.20
C LYS A 143 0.58 -28.90 -15.70
N LYS A 144 1.70 -28.32 -15.27
CA LYS A 144 2.81 -29.02 -14.61
C LYS A 144 2.46 -29.30 -13.15
N ILE A 145 1.75 -28.37 -12.50
CA ILE A 145 1.30 -28.48 -11.11
C ILE A 145 -0.19 -28.11 -10.97
N GLU A 146 -0.78 -28.54 -9.88
CA GLU A 146 -2.05 -28.02 -9.36
C GLU A 146 -1.74 -27.12 -8.15
N TYR A 147 -2.07 -25.84 -8.27
CA TYR A 147 -1.86 -24.85 -7.23
C TYR A 147 -3.08 -23.94 -7.15
N LEU A 148 -3.53 -23.66 -5.93
CA LEU A 148 -4.60 -22.71 -5.66
C LEU A 148 -3.98 -21.48 -4.96
N PRO A 149 -4.12 -20.25 -5.50
CA PRO A 149 -3.55 -19.07 -4.86
C PRO A 149 -3.99 -18.90 -3.40
N GLY A 150 -3.01 -18.74 -2.50
CA GLY A 150 -3.24 -18.61 -1.06
C GLY A 150 -3.22 -19.94 -0.28
N THR A 151 -2.86 -21.06 -0.91
CA THR A 151 -2.59 -22.32 -0.19
C THR A 151 -1.12 -22.46 0.21
N ASP A 152 -0.87 -23.30 1.22
CA ASP A 152 0.48 -23.71 1.65
C ASP A 152 1.04 -24.90 0.85
N GLU A 153 0.27 -25.46 -0.07
CA GLU A 153 0.63 -26.66 -0.81
C GLU A 153 0.27 -26.57 -2.30
N PHE A 154 0.97 -27.38 -3.09
CA PHE A 154 0.72 -27.62 -4.51
C PHE A 154 1.06 -29.07 -4.84
N ASN A 155 0.35 -29.65 -5.81
CA ASN A 155 0.58 -31.02 -6.28
C ASN A 155 1.28 -31.02 -7.63
N ILE A 156 2.25 -31.90 -7.83
CA ILE A 156 2.91 -32.05 -9.13
C ILE A 156 2.09 -33.04 -9.95
N VAL A 157 1.62 -32.62 -11.13
CA VAL A 157 0.75 -33.43 -12.00
C VAL A 157 1.59 -34.40 -12.82
N ASN A 158 2.73 -33.94 -13.35
CA ASN A 158 3.62 -34.78 -14.14
C ASN A 158 5.09 -34.37 -13.94
N GLU A 159 5.82 -35.14 -13.12
CA GLU A 159 7.24 -34.92 -12.86
C GLU A 159 8.11 -35.05 -14.12
N GLN A 160 7.70 -35.82 -15.13
CA GLN A 160 8.47 -36.02 -16.36
C GLN A 160 8.54 -34.77 -17.24
N ASN A 161 7.62 -33.83 -17.04
CA ASN A 161 7.58 -32.55 -17.76
C ASN A 161 8.38 -31.45 -17.04
N LEU A 162 9.06 -31.77 -15.95
CA LEU A 162 9.86 -30.84 -15.17
C LEU A 162 11.34 -31.18 -15.29
N SER A 163 12.14 -30.17 -15.62
CA SER A 163 13.59 -30.24 -15.52
C SER A 163 14.05 -30.27 -14.07
N HIS A 164 15.27 -30.75 -13.83
CA HIS A 164 15.88 -30.77 -12.49
C HIS A 164 15.87 -29.40 -11.81
N LYS A 165 16.10 -28.32 -12.58
CA LYS A 165 16.08 -26.95 -12.05
C LYS A 165 14.69 -26.52 -11.59
N GLU A 166 13.64 -26.89 -12.32
CA GLU A 166 12.26 -26.56 -11.97
C GLU A 166 11.82 -27.33 -10.71
N LEU A 167 12.20 -28.61 -10.59
CA LEU A 167 11.94 -29.41 -9.40
C LEU A 167 12.65 -28.84 -8.15
N GLU A 168 13.93 -28.48 -8.30
CA GLU A 168 14.70 -27.87 -7.21
C GLU A 168 14.08 -26.52 -6.79
N MET A 169 13.63 -25.74 -7.76
CA MET A 169 12.92 -24.48 -7.48
C MET A 169 11.61 -24.71 -6.71
N LEU A 170 10.76 -25.62 -7.17
CA LEU A 170 9.50 -25.97 -6.50
C LEU A 170 9.74 -26.47 -5.09
N LYS A 171 10.80 -27.28 -4.88
CA LYS A 171 11.23 -27.71 -3.55
C LYS A 171 11.66 -26.52 -2.69
N ASN A 172 12.45 -25.60 -3.23
CA ASN A 172 12.87 -24.39 -2.50
C ASN A 172 11.67 -23.52 -2.10
N ILE A 173 10.69 -23.33 -2.99
CA ILE A 173 9.45 -22.60 -2.68
C ILE A 173 8.70 -23.28 -1.53
N ARG A 174 8.53 -24.60 -1.59
CA ARG A 174 7.84 -25.36 -0.55
C ARG A 174 8.53 -25.24 0.80
N GLU A 175 9.85 -25.46 0.86
CA GLU A 175 10.60 -25.48 2.11
C GLU A 175 10.82 -24.09 2.70
N LYS A 176 11.18 -23.09 1.87
CA LYS A 176 11.59 -21.76 2.35
C LYS A 176 10.44 -20.76 2.45
N ILE A 177 9.34 -20.96 1.73
CA ILE A 177 8.21 -20.02 1.70
C ILE A 177 6.96 -20.65 2.28
N LEU A 178 6.43 -21.70 1.65
CA LEU A 178 5.10 -22.20 2.00
C LEU A 178 5.06 -22.86 3.38
N LYS A 179 6.07 -23.65 3.76
CA LYS A 179 6.14 -24.24 5.10
C LYS A 179 6.20 -23.18 6.22
N PRO A 180 7.12 -22.20 6.21
CA PRO A 180 7.23 -21.22 7.29
C PRO A 180 6.10 -20.19 7.31
N LEU A 181 5.59 -19.76 6.15
CA LEU A 181 4.63 -18.66 6.06
C LEU A 181 3.19 -19.10 5.76
N LYS A 182 2.98 -20.38 5.45
CA LYS A 182 1.68 -20.96 5.07
C LYS A 182 1.07 -20.42 3.77
N GLU A 183 1.78 -19.55 3.06
CA GLU A 183 1.37 -19.01 1.76
C GLU A 183 2.52 -18.20 1.17
N THR A 184 2.35 -17.68 -0.05
CA THR A 184 3.28 -16.76 -0.70
C THR A 184 3.14 -15.31 -0.23
N GLY A 185 2.06 -14.98 0.49
CA GLY A 185 1.74 -13.64 1.00
C GLY A 185 1.02 -12.71 0.01
N ILE A 186 0.97 -13.05 -1.28
CA ILE A 186 0.29 -12.22 -2.29
C ILE A 186 -1.23 -12.29 -2.13
N GLN A 187 -1.79 -13.48 -1.94
CA GLN A 187 -3.24 -13.62 -1.79
C GLN A 187 -3.74 -12.99 -0.49
N ASN A 188 -2.99 -13.13 0.61
CA ASN A 188 -3.29 -12.43 1.86
C ASN A 188 -3.24 -10.92 1.73
N ALA A 189 -2.25 -10.37 1.01
CA ALA A 189 -2.23 -8.93 0.71
C ALA A 189 -3.50 -8.47 -0.03
N LEU A 190 -3.94 -9.22 -1.03
CA LEU A 190 -5.18 -8.90 -1.77
C LEU A 190 -6.42 -9.03 -0.88
N ASN A 191 -6.48 -10.06 -0.03
CA ASN A 191 -7.58 -10.27 0.90
C ASN A 191 -7.63 -9.15 1.94
N PHE A 192 -6.48 -8.71 2.45
CA PHE A 192 -6.36 -7.63 3.41
C PHE A 192 -6.95 -6.33 2.85
N VAL A 193 -6.55 -5.93 1.63
CA VAL A 193 -7.05 -4.69 0.99
C VAL A 193 -8.54 -4.76 0.70
N ARG A 194 -9.11 -5.96 0.47
CA ARG A 194 -10.55 -6.12 0.25
C ARG A 194 -11.39 -5.99 1.53
N LEU A 195 -10.79 -6.28 2.69
CA LEU A 195 -11.47 -6.28 3.99
C LEU A 195 -11.44 -4.91 4.70
N GLN A 196 -10.68 -3.95 4.16
CA GLN A 196 -10.64 -2.56 4.62
C GLN A 196 -11.64 -1.68 3.86
#